data_AF-A0A7K4AKR4-F1
#
_entry.id   AF-A0A7K4AKR4-F1
#
_cell.length_a   1.000
_cell.length_b   1.000
_cell.length_c   1.000
_cell.angle_alpha   90.00
_cell.angle_beta   90.00
_cell.angle_gamma   90.00
#
_symmetry.space_group_name_H-M   'P 1'
#
loop_
_entity.id
_entity.type
_entity.pdbx_description
1 polymer ?
#
loop_
_entity_poly.entity_id
_entity_poly.type
_entity_poly.pdbx_seq_one_letter_code
_entity_poly.pdbx_strand_id
1 'polypeptide(L)'
;TINAALKIDPTNPIAWKNKGEALNYTGRYEEAVSAYDKAVELSPELGLLKASSWQGKGDALKASGRQVEAAAAFARAKELGYKA
;
A
#
# COMPACT_ATOMS: atom_id res chain seq x y z
N THR A 1 -4.95 17.82 2.81
CA THR A 1 -5.45 16.44 3.00
C THR A 1 -4.92 15.57 1.88
N ILE A 2 -4.84 14.24 2.07
CA ILE A 2 -4.34 13.31 1.04
C ILE A 2 -5.10 13.46 -0.28
N ASN A 3 -6.42 13.63 -0.22
CA ASN A 3 -7.26 13.83 -1.41
C ASN A 3 -6.96 15.14 -2.16
N ALA A 4 -6.54 16.21 -1.47
CA ALA A 4 -6.11 17.44 -2.14
C ALA A 4 -4.75 17.25 -2.84
N ALA A 5 -3.83 16.51 -2.22
CA ALA A 5 -2.54 16.17 -2.84
C ALA A 5 -2.75 15.35 -4.13
N LEU A 6 -3.64 14.35 -4.09
CA LEU A 6 -3.96 13.52 -5.26
C LEU A 6 -4.73 14.25 -6.37
N LYS A 7 -5.36 15.40 -6.07
CA LYS A 7 -5.94 16.28 -7.10
C LYS A 7 -4.87 17.09 -7.83
N ILE A 8 -3.79 17.46 -7.14
CA ILE A 8 -2.69 18.25 -7.70
C ILE A 8 -1.72 17.33 -8.45
N ASP A 9 -1.39 16.18 -7.87
CA ASP A 9 -0.54 15.17 -8.47
C ASP A 9 -1.12 13.76 -8.20
N PRO A 10 -1.90 13.21 -9.15
CA PRO A 10 -2.45 11.87 -9.03
C PRO A 10 -1.39 10.78 -9.21
N THR A 11 -0.16 11.13 -9.60
CA THR A 11 0.94 10.18 -9.82
C THR A 11 1.87 10.07 -8.63
N ASN A 12 1.60 10.81 -7.54
CA ASN A 12 2.42 10.77 -6.34
C ASN A 12 2.24 9.45 -5.56
N PRO A 13 3.23 8.52 -5.58
CA PRO A 13 3.08 7.22 -4.93
C PRO A 13 3.02 7.33 -3.40
N ILE A 14 3.63 8.36 -2.81
CA ILE A 14 3.60 8.61 -1.36
C ILE A 14 2.19 9.01 -0.93
N ALA A 15 1.52 9.86 -1.70
CA ALA A 15 0.15 10.25 -1.40
C ALA A 15 -0.82 9.06 -1.44
N TRP A 16 -0.64 8.14 -2.41
CA TRP A 16 -1.40 6.89 -2.48
C TRP A 16 -1.12 5.95 -1.30
N LYS A 17 0.16 5.78 -0.91
CA LYS A 17 0.51 4.98 0.28
C LYS A 17 -0.15 5.53 1.54
N ASN A 18 -0.05 6.84 1.77
CA ASN A 18 -0.64 7.50 2.94
C ASN A 18 -2.18 7.39 2.91
N LYS A 19 -2.80 7.39 1.72
CA LYS A 19 -4.23 7.11 1.57
C LYS A 19 -4.56 5.69 2.04
N GLY A 20 -3.76 4.72 1.63
CA GLY A 20 -3.88 3.32 2.07
C GLY A 20 -3.77 3.19 3.59
N GLU A 21 -2.79 3.84 4.20
CA GLU A 21 -2.59 3.84 5.66
C GLU A 21 -3.81 4.41 6.40
N ALA A 22 -4.31 5.58 5.96
CA ALA A 22 -5.48 6.21 6.55
C ALA A 22 -6.74 5.33 6.41
N LEU A 23 -6.95 4.74 5.23
CA LEU A 23 -8.09 3.85 4.98
C LEU A 23 -8.03 2.60 5.84
N ASN A 24 -6.84 2.00 5.96
CA ASN A 24 -6.59 0.83 6.79
C ASN A 24 -6.91 1.12 8.27
N TYR A 25 -6.45 2.27 8.78
CA TYR A 25 -6.75 2.73 10.14
C TYR A 25 -8.25 2.94 10.38
N THR A 26 -8.99 3.38 9.36
CA THR A 26 -10.45 3.55 9.44
C THR A 26 -11.26 2.28 9.11
N GLY A 27 -10.61 1.12 8.94
CA GLY A 27 -11.28 -0.15 8.66
C GLY A 27 -11.81 -0.31 7.23
N ARG A 28 -11.44 0.58 6.31
CA ARG A 28 -11.84 0.54 4.89
C ARG A 28 -10.81 -0.25 4.08
N TYR A 29 -10.71 -1.54 4.38
CA TYR A 29 -9.58 -2.38 3.94
C TYR A 29 -9.49 -2.54 2.42
N GLU A 30 -10.61 -2.72 1.71
CA GLU A 30 -10.64 -2.91 0.26
C GLU A 30 -10.16 -1.65 -0.49
N GLU A 31 -10.55 -0.48 0.01
CA GLU A 31 -10.10 0.79 -0.51
C GLU A 31 -8.63 1.05 -0.16
N ALA A 32 -8.19 0.60 1.02
CA ALA A 32 -6.79 0.65 1.40
C ALA A 32 -5.92 -0.18 0.44
N VAL A 33 -6.34 -1.41 0.13
CA VAL A 33 -5.68 -2.27 -0.86
C VAL A 33 -5.57 -1.57 -2.21
N SER A 34 -6.66 -0.98 -2.69
CA SER A 34 -6.68 -0.25 -3.97
C SER A 34 -5.71 0.95 -3.96
N ALA A 35 -5.59 1.65 -2.84
CA ALA A 35 -4.66 2.75 -2.69
C ALA A 35 -3.19 2.28 -2.65
N TYR A 36 -2.90 1.18 -1.96
CA TYR A 36 -1.56 0.59 -1.97
C TYR A 36 -1.19 0.03 -3.34
N ASP A 37 -2.13 -0.54 -4.09
CA ASP A 37 -1.89 -1.00 -5.46
C ASP A 37 -1.46 0.16 -6.37
N LYS A 38 -2.13 1.31 -6.25
CA LYS A 38 -1.70 2.53 -6.96
C LYS A 38 -0.32 3.01 -6.51
N ALA A 39 -0.02 2.96 -5.22
CA ALA A 39 1.30 3.31 -4.71
C ALA A 39 2.40 2.38 -5.28
N VAL A 40 2.13 1.07 -5.37
CA VAL A 40 3.05 0.06 -5.93
C VAL A 40 3.27 0.26 -7.44
N GLU A 41 2.21 0.55 -8.19
CA GLU A 41 2.24 0.82 -9.64
C GLU A 41 3.09 2.05 -9.96
N LEU A 42 2.97 3.10 -9.14
CA LEU A 42 3.64 4.39 -9.33
C LEU A 42 5.04 4.45 -8.69
N SER A 43 5.41 3.46 -7.87
CA SER A 43 6.71 3.43 -7.21
C SER A 43 7.80 2.82 -8.10
N PRO A 44 9.03 3.37 -8.07
CA PRO A 44 10.19 2.74 -8.70
C PRO A 44 10.38 1.29 -8.21
N GLU A 45 10.82 0.39 -9.11
CA GLU A 45 10.82 -1.06 -8.86
C GLU A 45 11.60 -1.50 -7.62
N LEU A 46 12.70 -0.82 -7.27
CA LEU A 46 13.59 -1.20 -6.16
C LEU A 46 13.53 -0.22 -4.97
N GLY A 47 12.43 0.50 -4.80
CA GLY A 47 12.29 1.49 -3.75
C GLY A 47 11.71 0.95 -2.43
N LEU A 48 12.21 1.45 -1.29
CA LEU A 48 11.60 1.27 0.04
C LEU A 48 10.11 1.63 0.08
N LEU A 49 9.68 2.56 -0.79
CA LEU A 49 8.27 2.93 -0.94
C LEU A 49 7.42 1.77 -1.49
N LYS A 50 7.93 1.05 -2.49
CA LYS A 50 7.24 -0.11 -3.06
C LYS A 50 7.17 -1.24 -2.02
N ALA A 51 8.28 -1.48 -1.33
CA ALA A 51 8.36 -2.50 -0.28
C ALA A 51 7.38 -2.22 0.88
N SER A 52 7.36 -0.99 1.41
CA SER A 52 6.40 -0.57 2.45
C SER A 52 4.94 -0.52 1.99
N SER A 53 4.68 -0.22 0.71
CA SER A 53 3.33 -0.28 0.14
C SER A 53 2.82 -1.73 0.05
N TRP A 54 3.69 -2.68 -0.33
CA TRP A 54 3.36 -4.12 -0.28
C TRP A 54 3.10 -4.60 1.15
N GLN A 55 3.89 -4.13 2.12
CA GLN A 55 3.64 -4.41 3.54
C GLN A 55 2.26 -3.90 3.97
N GLY A 56 1.94 -2.63 3.70
CA GLY A 56 0.65 -2.03 4.03
C GLY A 56 -0.53 -2.75 3.36
N LYS A 57 -0.36 -3.17 2.10
CA LYS A 57 -1.34 -4.00 1.38
C LYS A 57 -1.56 -5.34 2.09
N GLY A 58 -0.48 -6.00 2.51
CA GLY A 58 -0.57 -7.26 3.25
C GLY A 58 -1.33 -7.11 4.57
N ASP A 59 -1.12 -6.02 5.30
CA ASP A 59 -1.84 -5.76 6.55
C ASP A 59 -3.33 -5.50 6.32
N ALA A 60 -3.70 -4.73 5.30
CA ALA A 60 -5.10 -4.52 4.93
C ALA A 60 -5.78 -5.83 4.49
N LEU A 61 -5.12 -6.65 3.66
CA LEU A 61 -5.65 -7.95 3.22
C LEU A 61 -5.83 -8.92 4.40
N LYS A 62 -4.88 -8.93 5.33
CA LYS A 62 -4.96 -9.75 6.55
C LYS A 62 -6.14 -9.32 7.42
N ALA A 63 -6.33 -8.00 7.59
CA ALA A 63 -7.44 -7.44 8.34
C ALA A 63 -8.81 -7.71 7.69
N SER A 64 -8.88 -7.82 6.37
CA SER A 64 -10.08 -8.22 5.62
C SER A 64 -10.25 -9.75 5.48
N GLY A 65 -9.44 -10.56 6.18
CA GLY A 65 -9.54 -12.02 6.16
C GLY A 65 -8.93 -12.74 4.95
N ARG A 66 -8.29 -12.01 4.02
CA ARG A 66 -7.71 -12.54 2.76
C ARG A 66 -6.27 -13.04 2.98
N GLN A 67 -6.14 -14.11 3.77
CA GLN A 67 -4.85 -14.60 4.28
C GLN A 67 -3.84 -14.99 3.19
N VAL A 68 -4.28 -15.67 2.12
CA VAL A 68 -3.40 -16.10 1.02
C VAL A 68 -2.78 -14.91 0.30
N GLU A 69 -3.59 -13.89 0.04
CA GLU A 69 -3.15 -12.68 -0.66
C GLU A 69 -2.28 -11.80 0.22
N ALA A 70 -2.58 -11.74 1.53
CA ALA A 70 -1.74 -11.08 2.50
C ALA A 70 -0.33 -11.71 2.54
N ALA A 71 -0.24 -13.04 2.58
CA ALA A 71 1.04 -13.75 2.55
C ALA A 71 1.83 -13.45 1.27
N ALA A 72 1.17 -13.41 0.11
CA ALA A 72 1.79 -13.01 -1.15
C ALA A 72 2.33 -11.57 -1.10
N ALA A 73 1.55 -10.63 -0.55
CA ALA A 73 1.98 -9.24 -0.40
C ALA A 73 3.21 -9.10 0.52
N PHE A 74 3.23 -9.80 1.66
CA PHE A 74 4.39 -9.80 2.54
C PHE A 74 5.65 -10.42 1.91
N ALA A 75 5.48 -11.48 1.12
CA ALA A 75 6.58 -12.08 0.36
C ALA A 75 7.20 -11.05 -0.61
N ARG A 76 6.37 -10.31 -1.35
CA ARG A 76 6.83 -9.22 -2.22
C ARG A 76 7.54 -8.10 -1.46
N ALA A 77 7.03 -7.69 -0.30
CA ALA A 77 7.69 -6.70 0.53
C ALA A 77 9.11 -7.15 0.93
N LYS A 78 9.26 -8.42 1.34
CA LYS A 78 10.55 -9.01 1.73
C LYS A 78 11.53 -9.15 0.55
N GLU A 79 11.06 -9.56 -0.62
CA GLU A 79 11.86 -9.60 -1.87
C GLU A 79 12.47 -8.23 -2.19
N LEU A 80 11.73 -7.15 -1.90
CA LEU A 80 12.15 -5.77 -2.08
C LEU A 80 13.00 -5.22 -0.91
N GLY A 81 13.43 -6.07 0.01
CA GLY A 81 14.32 -5.70 1.11
C GLY A 81 13.62 -5.06 2.32
N TYR A 82 12.29 -5.16 2.43
CA TYR A 82 11.59 -4.73 3.64
C TYR A 82 12.05 -5.55 4.84
N LYS A 83 12.52 -4.87 5.89
CA LYS A 83 12.84 -5.44 7.19
C LYS A 83 11.89 -4.79 8.20
N ALA A 84 11.07 -5.62 8.85
CA ALA A 84 10.12 -5.21 9.88
C ALA A 84 10.83 -4.70 11.14
#